data_AF-A0A838QPT2-F1
#
_entry.id   AF-A0A838QPT2-F1
#
_cell.length_a   1.000
_cell.length_b   1.000
_cell.length_c   1.000
_cell.angle_alpha   90.00
_cell.angle_beta   90.00
_cell.angle_gamma   90.00
#
_symmetry.space_group_name_H-M   'P 1'
#
loop_
_entity.id
_entity.type
_entity.pdbx_description
1 polymer ?
#
loop_
_entity_poly.entity_id
_entity_poly.type
_entity_poly.pdbx_seq_one_letter_code
_entity_poly.pdbx_strand_id
1 'polypeptide(L)' 'EQKAQIVAEITATLQRVLGKRPDNTHIVIDEVDPENWGFAGMLTSEYRRRPPSTAAES' A
#
# COMPACT_ATOMS: atom_id res chain seq x y z
N GLU A 1 -18.08 1.54 -0.90
CA GLU A 1 -17.91 1.11 -2.30
C GLU A 1 -16.45 0.87 -2.67
N GLN A 2 -15.56 1.85 -2.46
CA GLN A 2 -14.14 1.74 -2.86
C GLN A 2 -13.39 0.52 -2.30
N LYS A 3 -13.50 0.21 -0.99
CA LYS A 3 -12.85 -0.97 -0.40
C LYS A 3 -13.32 -2.29 -1.01
N ALA A 4 -14.60 -2.40 -1.34
CA ALA A 4 -15.16 -3.61 -1.96
C ALA A 4 -14.60 -3.82 -3.37
N GLN A 5 -14.49 -2.73 -4.15
CA GLN A 5 -13.87 -2.78 -5.48
C GLN A 5 -12.40 -3.22 -5.39
N ILE A 6 -11.63 -2.66 -4.46
CA ILE A 6 -10.22 -3.04 -4.25
C ILE A 6 -10.11 -4.53 -3.88
N VAL A 7 -10.94 -5.02 -2.96
CA VAL A 7 -10.94 -6.44 -2.57
C VAL A 7 -11.22 -7.33 -3.78
N ALA A 8 -12.20 -6.97 -4.62
CA ALA A 8 -12.56 -7.75 -5.81
C ALA A 8 -11.41 -7.80 -6.82
N GLU A 9 -10.81 -6.65 -7.14
CA GLU A 9 -9.75 -6.56 -8.15
C GLU A 9 -8.45 -7.24 -7.71
N ILE A 10 -8.05 -7.11 -6.45
CA ILE A 10 -6.87 -7.79 -5.91
C ILE A 10 -7.09 -9.30 -5.86
N THR A 11 -8.27 -9.75 -5.42
CA THR A 11 -8.62 -11.18 -5.41
C THR A 11 -8.57 -11.77 -6.82
N ALA A 12 -9.16 -11.07 -7.81
CA ALA A 12 -9.11 -11.48 -9.21
C ALA A 12 -7.68 -11.53 -9.77
N THR A 13 -6.82 -10.60 -9.35
CA THR A 13 -5.40 -10.57 -9.75
C THR A 13 -4.63 -11.74 -9.18
N LEU A 14 -4.80 -12.05 -7.89
CA LEU A 14 -4.16 -13.19 -7.23
C LEU A 14 -4.60 -14.52 -7.85
N GLN A 15 -5.88 -14.63 -8.23
CA GLN A 15 -6.38 -15.79 -8.95
C GLN A 15 -5.73 -15.91 -10.33
N ARG A 16 -5.70 -14.83 -11.12
CA ARG A 16 -5.18 -14.85 -12.50
C ARG A 16 -3.68 -15.07 -12.60
N VAL A 17 -2.90 -14.44 -11.73
CA VAL A 17 -1.42 -14.46 -11.80
C VAL A 17 -0.84 -15.65 -11.05
N LEU A 18 -1.39 -15.98 -9.88
CA LEU A 18 -0.83 -16.99 -8.98
C LEU A 18 -1.69 -18.24 -8.85
N GLY A 19 -2.85 -18.32 -9.52
CA GLY A 19 -3.76 -19.46 -9.42
C GLY A 19 -4.39 -19.65 -8.03
N LYS A 20 -4.39 -18.61 -7.19
CA LYS A 20 -4.97 -18.70 -5.84
C LYS A 20 -6.48 -18.87 -5.94
N ARG A 21 -7.03 -19.76 -5.11
CA ARG A 21 -8.47 -19.90 -5.00
C ARG A 21 -9.05 -18.68 -4.26
N PRO A 22 -10.10 -18.01 -4.80
CA PRO A 22 -10.70 -16.85 -4.15
C PRO A 22 -11.20 -17.12 -2.72
N ASP A 23 -11.75 -18.31 -2.46
CA ASP A 23 -12.25 -18.73 -1.15
C ASP A 23 -11.16 -18.90 -0.08
N ASN A 24 -9.90 -19.01 -0.49
CA ASN A 24 -8.75 -19.04 0.42
C ASN A 24 -8.01 -17.70 0.49
N THR A 25 -8.52 -16.66 -0.17
CA THR A 25 -7.89 -15.35 -0.25
C THR A 25 -8.57 -14.39 0.71
N HIS A 26 -7.82 -13.90 1.69
CA HIS A 26 -8.30 -12.95 2.68
C HIS A 26 -7.57 -11.63 2.50
N ILE A 27 -8.32 -10.53 2.47
CA ILE A 27 -7.77 -9.19 2.28
C ILE A 27 -8.16 -8.31 3.46
N VAL A 28 -7.16 -7.69 4.07
CA VAL A 28 -7.32 -6.68 5.11
C VAL A 28 -6.84 -5.35 4.53
N ILE A 29 -7.67 -4.32 4.64
CA ILE A 29 -7.33 -2.96 4.23
C ILE A 29 -7.34 -2.09 5.48
N ASP A 30 -6.15 -1.69 5.91
CA ASP A 30 -5.96 -0.75 7.01
C ASP A 30 -5.49 0.60 6.46
N GLU A 31 -6.15 1.67 6.91
CA GLU A 31 -5.83 3.04 6.52
C GLU A 31 -5.15 3.70 7.71
N VAL A 32 -3.83 3.81 7.65
CA VAL A 32 -3.04 4.41 8.73
C VAL A 32 -2.71 5.86 8.36
N ASP A 33 -3.03 6.78 9.28
CA ASP A 33 -2.64 8.18 9.12
C ASP A 33 -1.11 8.32 8.98
N PRO A 34 -0.59 9.13 8.04
CA PRO A 34 0.84 9.38 7.90
C PRO A 34 1.56 9.84 9.18
N GLU A 35 0.87 10.44 10.14
CA GLU A 35 1.41 10.79 11.47
C GLU A 35 1.63 9.58 12.38
N ASN A 36 1.03 8.44 12.04
CA ASN A 36 1.18 7.17 12.77
C ASN A 36 2.03 6.14 12.00
N TRP A 37 2.55 6.49 10.81
CA TRP A 37 3.36 5.59 9.98
C TRP A 37 4.83 6.04 9.89
N GLY A 38 5.75 5.20 10.38
CA GLY A 38 7.19 5.43 10.28
C GLY A 38 7.76 5.05 8.92
N PHE A 39 8.55 5.93 8.32
CA PHE A 39 9.27 5.71 7.06
C PHE A 39 10.65 6.38 7.10
N ALA A 40 11.71 5.67 6.68
CA ALA A 40 13.10 6.16 6.68
C ALA A 40 13.56 6.76 8.04
N GLY A 41 13.06 6.21 9.16
CA GLY A 41 13.42 6.67 10.51
C GLY A 41 12.66 7.91 11.02
N MET A 42 11.59 8.34 10.33
CA MET A 42 10.76 9.49 10.74
C MET A 42 9.28 9.26 10.42
N LEU A 43 8.39 10.15 10.88
CA LEU A 43 6.98 10.07 10.51
C LEU A 43 6.79 10.37 9.03
N THR A 44 5.84 9.69 8.38
CA THR A 44 5.57 9.87 6.95
C THR A 44 5.08 11.27 6.64
N SER A 45 4.33 11.88 7.57
CA SER A 45 3.93 13.29 7.49
C SER A 45 5.13 14.23 7.40
N GLU A 46 6.20 13.97 8.15
CA GLU A 46 7.45 14.73 8.11
C GLU A 46 8.27 14.42 6.85
N TYR A 47 8.34 13.14 6.47
CA TYR A 47 9.08 12.70 5.28
C TYR A 47 8.57 13.39 4.02
N ARG A 48 7.25 13.48 3.85
CA ARG A 48 6.61 14.12 2.68
C ARG A 48 6.81 15.63 2.59
N ARG A 49 7.15 16.29 3.71
CA ARG A 49 7.46 17.74 3.73
C ARG A 49 8.88 18.04 3.25
N ARG A 50 9.75 17.02 3.15
CA ARG A 50 11.10 17.22 2.63
C ARG A 50 11.04 17.51 1.13
N PRO A 51 11.82 18.50 0.64
CA PRO A 51 12.00 18.65 -0.80
C PRO A 51 12.59 17.35 -1.36
N PRO A 52 12.21 16.96 -2.60
CA PRO A 52 12.76 15.76 -3.22
C PRO A 52 14.28 15.82 -3.15
N SER A 53 14.89 14.77 -2.59
CA SER A 53 16.34 14.67 -2.50
C SER A 53 16.89 14.66 -3.91
N THR A 54 17.54 15.76 -4.30
CA THR A 54 18.28 15.90 -5.57
C THR A 54 19.66 15.22 -5.50
N ALA A 55 19.85 14.30 -4.57
CA ALA A 55 21.11 13.58 -4.36
C ALA A 55 20.95 12.11 -4.78
N ALA A 56 20.85 11.88 -6.09
CA ALA A 56 21.06 10.57 -6.70
C ALA A 56 21.57 10.73 -8.14
N GLU A 57 22.47 11.69 -8.38
CA GLU A 57 23.21 11.83 -9.64
C GLU A 57 24.48 12.67 -9.35
N SER A 58 25.47 12.03 -8.75
CA SER A 58 26.89 12.43 -8.75
C SER A 58 27.75 11.19 -8.60
#